data_AF-A0A2G6HWJ4-F1
#
_entry.id   AF-A0A2G6HWJ4-F1
#
_cell.length_a   1.000
_cell.length_b   1.000
_cell.length_c   1.000
_cell.angle_alpha   90.00
_cell.angle_beta   90.00
_cell.angle_gamma   90.00
#
_symmetry.space_group_name_H-M   'P 1'
#
loop_
_entity.id
_entity.type
_entity.pdbx_description
1 polymer ?
#
loop_
_entity_poly.entity_id
_entity_poly.type
_entity_poly.pdbx_seq_one_letter_code
_entity_poly.pdbx_strand_id
1 'polypeptide(L)'
;MKHRNLYPRYLRDRVVEALTDTPVVLIHGPRQCGKTTLAQLVGKEENFAYYTFDDDVQRVAAQTDPVGYVADLPERVILDEVQRVPELFTSL
;
A
#
# COMPACT_ATOMS: atom_id res chain seq x y z
N MET A 1 -13.65 9.32 24.89
CA MET A 1 -12.74 9.07 23.75
C MET A 1 -13.06 10.09 22.67
N LYS A 2 -12.10 10.95 22.27
CA LYS A 2 -12.35 11.93 21.21
C LYS A 2 -12.66 11.17 19.92
N HIS A 3 -13.85 11.36 19.33
CA HIS A 3 -14.10 10.95 17.95
C HIS A 3 -13.12 11.72 17.08
N ARG A 4 -12.10 11.02 16.60
CA ARG A 4 -11.08 11.59 15.73
C ARG A 4 -11.69 11.63 14.34
N ASN A 5 -12.45 12.68 14.05
CA ASN A 5 -13.02 12.90 12.73
C ASN A 5 -11.86 12.87 11.72
N LEU A 6 -11.91 11.92 10.80
CA LEU A 6 -10.99 11.87 9.68
C LEU A 6 -11.30 13.07 8.78
N TYR A 7 -10.28 13.86 8.47
CA TYR A 7 -10.41 14.89 7.45
C TYR A 7 -10.59 14.23 6.07
N PRO A 8 -11.36 14.85 5.16
CA PRO A 8 -11.54 14.33 3.80
C PRO A 8 -10.20 14.06 3.12
N ARG A 9 -10.07 12.87 2.52
CA ARG A 9 -8.91 12.50 1.70
C ARG A 9 -9.23 12.81 0.24
N TYR A 10 -8.98 14.04 -0.19
CA TYR A 10 -9.35 14.52 -1.54
C TYR A 10 -8.73 13.72 -2.69
N LEU A 11 -7.64 12.98 -2.46
CA LEU A 11 -7.04 12.09 -3.45
C LEU A 11 -7.72 10.71 -3.54
N ARG A 12 -8.68 10.39 -2.67
CA ARG A 12 -9.39 9.10 -2.68
C ARG A 12 -9.94 8.77 -4.06
N ASP A 13 -10.75 9.66 -4.62
CA ASP A 13 -11.45 9.36 -5.87
C ASP A 13 -10.47 9.17 -7.03
N ARG A 14 -9.34 9.88 -7.02
CA ARG A 14 -8.27 9.70 -8.01
C ARG A 14 -7.54 8.36 -7.85
N VAL A 15 -7.35 7.89 -6.62
CA VAL A 15 -6.75 6.57 -6.37
C VAL A 15 -7.68 5.47 -6.85
N VAL A 16 -8.98 5.58 -6.53
CA VAL A 16 -9.99 4.61 -6.99
C VAL A 16 -10.10 4.61 -8.51
N GLU A 17 -10.14 5.79 -9.14
CA GLU A 17 -10.15 5.92 -10.60
C GLU A 17 -8.93 5.26 -11.24
N ALA A 18 -7.72 5.54 -10.76
CA ALA A 18 -6.50 4.93 -11.29
C ALA A 18 -6.47 3.40 -11.14
N LEU A 19 -7.06 2.86 -10.07
CA LEU A 19 -7.17 1.40 -9.88
C LEU A 19 -8.12 0.72 -10.87
N THR A 20 -8.92 1.47 -11.65
CA THR A 20 -9.83 0.89 -12.64
C THR A 20 -9.13 0.44 -13.93
N ASP A 21 -7.98 1.04 -14.25
CA ASP A 21 -7.26 0.80 -15.51
C ASP A 21 -5.76 0.49 -15.32
N THR A 22 -5.20 0.82 -14.16
CA THR A 22 -3.78 0.64 -13.85
C THR A 22 -3.61 -0.46 -12.80
N PRO A 23 -2.81 -1.50 -13.07
CA PRO A 23 -2.67 -2.64 -12.15
C PRO A 23 -1.99 -2.28 -10.82
N VAL A 24 -1.19 -1.21 -10.80
CA VAL A 24 -0.44 -0.76 -9.61
C VAL A 24 -0.49 0.76 -9.49
N VAL A 25 -0.83 1.27 -8.30
CA VAL A 25 -0.87 2.71 -8.00
C VAL A 25 0.10 3.04 -6.86
N LEU A 26 1.00 3.99 -7.08
CA LEU A 26 1.97 4.47 -6.08
C LEU A 26 1.47 5.76 -5.39
N ILE A 27 1.23 5.68 -4.08
CA ILE A 27 0.92 6.85 -3.25
C ILE A 27 2.22 7.37 -2.61
N HIS A 28 2.76 8.48 -3.14
CA HIS A 28 3.97 9.12 -2.63
C HIS A 28 3.69 10.51 -2.03
N GLY A 29 4.60 11.00 -1.20
CA GLY A 29 4.51 12.33 -0.59
C GLY A 29 5.20 12.43 0.78
N PRO A 30 5.21 13.63 1.39
CA PRO A 30 5.93 13.91 2.63
C PRO A 30 5.58 12.95 3.78
N ARG A 31 6.48 12.85 4.77
CA ARG A 31 6.16 12.13 6.01
C ARG A 31 4.97 12.78 6.72
N GLN A 32 4.16 11.96 7.39
CA GLN A 32 3.03 12.40 8.22
C GLN A 32 1.90 13.19 7.51
N CYS A 33 1.81 13.15 6.17
CA CYS A 33 0.67 13.74 5.44
C CYS A 33 -0.58 12.83 5.37
N GLY A 34 -0.49 11.60 5.87
CA GLY A 34 -1.62 10.65 5.94
C GLY A 34 -1.78 9.72 4.75
N LYS A 35 -0.68 9.35 4.07
CA LYS A 35 -0.65 8.38 2.97
C LYS A 35 -1.22 7.02 3.37
N THR A 36 -0.70 6.43 4.45
CA THR A 36 -1.21 5.16 5.01
C THR A 36 -2.70 5.24 5.32
N THR A 37 -3.18 6.38 5.83
CA THR A 37 -4.61 6.57 6.09
C THR A 37 -5.43 6.59 4.80
N LEU A 38 -4.96 7.23 3.74
CA LEU A 38 -5.62 7.22 2.42
C LEU A 38 -5.62 5.80 1.84
N ALA A 39 -4.47 5.12 1.84
CA ALA A 39 -4.34 3.76 1.33
C ALA A 39 -5.27 2.79 2.07
N GLN A 40 -5.26 2.78 3.41
CA GLN A 40 -6.14 1.92 4.22
C GLN A 40 -7.62 2.27 4.08
N LEU A 41 -7.97 3.54 3.82
CA LEU A 41 -9.36 3.92 3.58
C LEU A 41 -9.87 3.28 2.28
N VAL A 42 -9.11 3.44 1.18
CA VAL A 42 -9.42 2.79 -0.11
C VAL A 42 -9.41 1.27 0.04
N GLY A 43 -8.39 0.70 0.68
CA GLY A 43 -8.27 -0.75 0.85
C GLY A 43 -9.40 -1.38 1.65
N LYS A 44 -9.97 -0.67 2.63
CA LYS A 44 -11.14 -1.17 3.36
C LYS A 44 -12.41 -1.19 2.50
N GLU A 45 -12.58 -0.18 1.66
CA GLU A 45 -13.74 -0.08 0.76
C GLU A 45 -13.67 -1.13 -0.35
N GLU A 46 -12.46 -1.40 -0.86
CA GLU A 46 -12.22 -2.30 -1.99
C GLU A 46 -11.74 -3.72 -1.60
N ASN A 47 -11.70 -4.01 -0.30
CA ASN A 47 -11.29 -5.29 0.32
C ASN A 47 -9.85 -5.74 -0.04
N PHE A 48 -8.89 -4.83 0.11
CA PHE A 48 -7.47 -5.12 -0.10
C PHE A 48 -6.85 -5.70 1.18
N ALA A 49 -5.94 -6.66 1.01
CA ALA A 49 -5.01 -7.03 2.07
C ALA A 49 -4.07 -5.86 2.39
N TYR A 50 -3.54 -5.80 3.61
CA TYR A 50 -2.59 -4.76 4.03
C TYR A 50 -1.33 -5.40 4.59
N TYR A 51 -0.21 -5.21 3.91
CA TYR A 51 1.12 -5.58 4.36
C TYR A 51 1.99 -4.34 4.49
N THR A 52 2.93 -4.36 5.44
CA THR A 52 3.84 -3.25 5.70
C THR A 52 5.25 -3.77 5.88
N PHE A 53 6.23 -3.09 5.30
CA PHE A 53 7.65 -3.42 5.49
C PHE A 53 8.26 -2.79 6.75
N ASP A 54 7.44 -2.15 7.57
CA ASP A 54 7.77 -1.96 8.99
C ASP A 54 7.72 -3.27 9.78
N ASP A 55 6.98 -4.27 9.30
CA ASP A 55 7.05 -5.64 9.81
C ASP A 55 8.33 -6.32 9.29
N ASP A 56 9.19 -6.75 10.22
CA ASP A 56 10.47 -7.38 9.90
C ASP A 56 10.30 -8.71 9.16
N VAL A 57 9.26 -9.48 9.45
CA VAL A 57 8.98 -10.76 8.78
C VAL A 57 8.62 -10.51 7.32
N GLN A 58 7.73 -9.54 7.07
CA GLN A 58 7.36 -9.15 5.70
C GLN A 58 8.55 -8.61 4.92
N ARG A 59 9.36 -7.74 5.56
CA ARG A 59 10.53 -7.14 4.92
C ARG A 59 11.58 -8.19 4.55
N VAL A 60 11.92 -9.08 5.47
CA VAL A 60 12.91 -10.14 5.22
C VAL A 60 12.41 -11.11 4.15
N ALA A 61 11.14 -11.49 4.16
CA ALA A 61 10.56 -12.36 3.14
C ALA A 61 10.70 -11.76 1.74
N ALA A 62 10.30 -10.49 1.57
CA ALA A 62 10.38 -9.79 0.30
C ALA A 62 11.84 -9.53 -0.16
N GLN A 63 12.76 -9.29 0.77
CA GLN A 63 14.20 -9.14 0.50
C GLN A 63 14.86 -10.44 0.05
N THR A 64 14.41 -11.58 0.60
CA THR A 64 15.05 -12.89 0.37
C THR A 64 14.65 -13.47 -0.98
N ASP A 65 13.38 -13.36 -1.35
CA ASP A 65 12.85 -13.82 -2.63
C ASP A 65 11.78 -12.84 -3.13
N PRO A 66 12.17 -11.74 -3.81
CA PRO A 66 11.23 -10.71 -4.22
C PRO A 66 10.26 -11.19 -5.30
N VAL A 67 10.69 -12.11 -6.17
CA VAL A 67 9.83 -12.69 -7.22
C VAL A 67 8.79 -13.63 -6.61
N GLY A 68 9.22 -14.54 -5.73
CA GLY A 68 8.30 -15.41 -5.00
C GLY A 68 7.35 -14.64 -4.10
N TYR A 69 7.84 -13.60 -3.42
CA TYR A 69 7.01 -12.74 -2.58
C TYR A 69 5.88 -12.07 -3.38
N VAL A 70 6.20 -11.49 -4.55
CA VAL A 70 5.19 -10.90 -5.45
C VAL A 70 4.20 -11.94 -5.95
N ALA A 71 4.67 -13.15 -6.29
CA ALA A 71 3.82 -14.23 -6.78
C ALA A 71 2.82 -14.73 -5.71
N ASP A 72 3.20 -14.68 -4.44
CA ASP A 72 2.36 -15.09 -3.30
C ASP A 72 1.43 -13.98 -2.79
N LEU A 73 1.51 -12.76 -3.34
CA LEU A 73 0.64 -11.67 -2.92
C LEU A 73 -0.83 -11.98 -3.24
N PRO A 74 -1.77 -11.54 -2.37
CA PRO A 74 -3.17 -11.53 -2.71
C PRO A 74 -3.44 -10.69 -3.97
N GLU A 75 -4.50 -11.04 -4.70
CA GLU A 75 -4.93 -10.33 -5.92
C GLU A 75 -5.04 -8.81 -5.72
N ARG A 76 -5.45 -8.37 -4.52
CA ARG A 76 -5.56 -6.97 -4.14
C ARG A 76 -4.83 -6.73 -2.82
N VAL A 77 -3.77 -5.94 -2.86
CA VAL A 77 -2.91 -5.72 -1.69
C VAL A 77 -2.36 -4.29 -1.64
N ILE A 78 -2.25 -3.76 -0.43
CA ILE A 78 -1.49 -2.55 -0.11
C ILE A 78 -0.14 -2.98 0.45
N LEU A 79 0.94 -2.47 -0.15
CA LEU A 79 2.29 -2.60 0.36
C LEU A 79 2.74 -1.24 0.92
N ASP A 80 2.71 -1.08 2.25
CA ASP A 80 3.15 0.17 2.89
C ASP A 80 4.66 0.17 3.17
N GLU A 81 5.26 1.36 3.12
CA GLU A 81 6.70 1.60 3.29
C GLU A 81 7.58 0.82 2.28
N VAL A 82 7.07 0.64 1.03
CA VAL A 82 7.73 -0.10 -0.07
C VAL A 82 9.17 0.35 -0.37
N GLN A 83 9.53 1.59 -0.06
CA GLN A 83 10.91 2.06 -0.22
C GLN A 83 11.93 1.34 0.68
N ARG A 84 11.48 0.53 1.65
CA ARG A 84 12.34 -0.34 2.46
C ARG A 84 12.80 -1.60 1.72
N VAL A 85 12.13 -1.94 0.61
CA VAL A 85 12.38 -3.13 -0.22
C VAL A 85 12.36 -2.70 -1.71
N PRO A 86 13.31 -1.84 -2.13
CA PRO A 86 13.32 -1.29 -3.49
C PRO A 86 13.43 -2.34 -4.61
N GLU A 87 14.02 -3.50 -4.32
CA GLU A 87 14.12 -4.67 -5.21
C GLU A 87 12.77 -5.26 -5.65
N LEU A 88 11.66 -4.93 -4.97
CA LEU A 88 10.32 -5.30 -5.44
C LEU A 88 9.99 -4.66 -6.79
N PHE A 89 10.47 -3.44 -7.07
CA PHE A 89 10.17 -2.76 -8.33
C PHE A 89 10.78 -3.44 -9.55
N THR A 90 11.82 -4.25 -9.39
CA THR A 90 12.38 -5.06 -10.49
C THR A 90 11.68 -6.39 -10.68
N SER A 91 10.78 -6.75 -9.76
CA SER A 91 10.07 -8.04 -9.71
C SER A 91 8.57 -7.92 -10.02
N LEU A 92 8.06 -6.68 -10.08
CA LEU A 92 6.68 -6.32 -10.43
C LEU A 92 6.50 -6.10 -11.93
#